data_AF-A0A6V7IZQ6-F1
#
_entry.id   AF-A0A6V7IZQ6-F1
#
_cell.length_a   1.000
_cell.length_b   1.000
_cell.length_c   1.000
_cell.angle_alpha   90.00
_cell.angle_beta   90.00
_cell.angle_gamma   90.00
#
_symmetry.space_group_name_H-M   'P 1'
#
loop_
_entity.id
_entity.type
_entity.pdbx_description
1 polymer ?
#
loop_
_entity_poly.entity_id
_entity_poly.type
_entity_poly.pdbx_seq_one_letter_code
_entity_poly.pdbx_strand_id
1 'polypeptide(L)'
;GYSCEVCRLAVHKQCIAYSGRCMPVPPPPPPPPPLPCERALPAKLWFVGEMGRDAASQKLEARDDGTYMLRIRPTGVPRLKNETNYALSI
;
A
#
# COMPACT_ATOMS: atom_id res chain seq x y z
N GLY A 1 -18.29 34.79 -18.41
CA GLY A 1 -17.58 33.60 -18.90
C GLY A 1 -17.32 32.65 -17.74
N TYR A 2 -17.10 31.38 -18.00
CA TYR A 2 -16.71 30.40 -16.99
C TYR A 2 -15.23 30.05 -17.18
N SER A 3 -14.47 29.96 -16.09
CA SER A 3 -13.03 29.63 -16.12
C SER A 3 -12.72 28.43 -15.22
N CYS A 4 -11.99 27.43 -15.72
CA CYS A 4 -11.50 26.31 -14.89
C CYS A 4 -10.29 26.79 -14.06
N GLU A 5 -10.30 26.60 -12.74
CA GLU A 5 -9.18 27.00 -11.87
C GLU A 5 -7.91 26.17 -12.11
N VAL A 6 -8.07 24.95 -12.63
CA VAL A 6 -6.97 24.01 -12.89
C VAL A 6 -6.20 24.37 -14.16
N CYS A 7 -6.91 24.61 -15.27
CA CYS A 7 -6.28 24.89 -16.58
C CYS A 7 -6.36 26.37 -17.01
N ARG A 8 -6.99 27.24 -16.21
CA ARG A 8 -7.18 28.69 -16.43
C ARG A 8 -7.79 29.11 -17.77
N LEU A 9 -8.44 28.19 -18.48
CA LEU A 9 -9.15 28.49 -19.71
C LEU A 9 -10.52 29.10 -19.43
N ALA A 10 -10.82 30.23 -20.08
CA ALA A 10 -12.11 30.90 -20.03
C ALA A 10 -12.93 30.58 -21.28
N VAL A 11 -14.19 30.21 -21.09
CA VAL A 11 -15.12 29.84 -22.17
C VAL A 11 -16.52 30.43 -21.91
N HIS A 12 -17.32 30.56 -22.97
CA HIS A 12 -18.73 30.95 -22.84
C HIS A 12 -19.55 29.86 -22.12
N LYS A 13 -20.71 30.25 -21.59
CA LYS A 13 -21.63 29.33 -20.88
C LYS A 13 -22.04 28.13 -21.73
N GLN A 14 -22.40 28.34 -23.00
CA GLN A 14 -22.75 27.23 -23.89
C GLN A 14 -21.54 26.39 -24.31
N CYS A 15 -20.32 26.95 -24.27
CA CYS A 15 -19.13 26.27 -24.76
C CYS A 15 -18.43 25.41 -23.69
N ILE A 16 -18.72 25.61 -22.40
CA ILE A 16 -18.03 24.92 -21.30
C ILE A 16 -18.21 23.40 -21.34
N ALA A 17 -19.40 22.93 -21.73
CA ALA A 17 -19.70 21.50 -21.84
C ALA A 17 -18.84 20.78 -22.87
N TYR A 18 -18.37 21.50 -23.90
CA TYR A 18 -17.53 20.95 -24.96
C TYR A 18 -16.03 21.05 -24.67
N SER A 19 -15.62 21.66 -23.56
CA SER A 19 -14.21 21.94 -23.28
C SER A 19 -13.40 20.70 -22.86
N GLY A 20 -14.01 19.70 -22.21
CA GLY A 20 -13.47 18.35 -21.96
C GLY A 20 -12.11 18.21 -21.25
N ARG A 21 -11.48 19.32 -20.83
CA ARG A 21 -10.06 19.35 -20.42
C ARG A 21 -9.80 19.06 -18.95
N CYS A 22 -10.73 19.44 -18.08
CA CYS A 22 -10.64 19.21 -16.63
C CYS A 22 -11.49 17.97 -16.28
N MET A 23 -11.05 16.77 -16.67
CA MET A 23 -11.73 15.52 -16.26
C MET A 23 -11.35 15.19 -14.81
N PRO A 24 -12.30 14.69 -13.99
CA PRO A 24 -11.95 14.11 -12.70
C PRO A 24 -10.88 13.05 -12.91
N VAL A 25 -9.78 13.13 -12.17
CA VAL A 25 -8.76 12.08 -12.17
C VAL A 25 -9.48 10.78 -11.76
N PRO A 26 -9.42 9.72 -12.58
CA PRO A 26 -10.04 8.46 -12.21
C PRO A 26 -9.44 8.00 -10.88
N PRO A 27 -10.25 7.41 -9.97
CA PRO A 27 -9.72 6.87 -8.74
C PRO A 27 -8.61 5.86 -9.07
N PRO A 28 -7.55 5.76 -8.24
CA PRO A 28 -6.50 4.78 -8.46
C PRO A 28 -7.12 3.38 -8.54
N PRO A 29 -6.59 2.49 -9.40
CA PRO A 29 -7.09 1.13 -9.50
C PRO A 29 -6.99 0.44 -8.14
N PRO A 30 -7.92 -0.47 -7.82
CA PRO A 30 -7.84 -1.26 -6.60
C PRO A 30 -6.53 -2.04 -6.55
N PRO A 31 -5.98 -2.30 -5.35
CA PRO A 31 -4.77 -3.09 -5.22
C PRO A 31 -4.98 -4.49 -5.84
N PRO A 32 -3.94 -5.07 -6.45
CA PRO A 32 -4.03 -6.42 -7.01
C PRO A 32 -4.36 -7.42 -5.90
N PRO A 33 -5.11 -8.50 -6.22
CA PRO A 33 -5.42 -9.53 -5.25
C PRO A 33 -4.14 -10.23 -4.78
N PRO A 34 -4.10 -10.68 -3.51
CA PRO A 34 -2.94 -11.39 -2.96
C PRO A 34 -2.69 -12.70 -3.71
N LEU A 35 -1.41 -13.02 -3.87
CA LEU A 35 -0.98 -14.24 -4.54
C LEU A 35 -1.50 -15.49 -3.80
N PRO A 36 -1.67 -16.64 -4.48
CA PRO A 36 -2.12 -17.88 -3.83
C PRO A 36 -1.29 -18.29 -2.60
N CYS A 37 0.02 -18.07 -2.66
CA CYS A 37 0.93 -18.33 -1.54
C CYS A 37 0.65 -17.40 -0.35
N GLU A 38 0.41 -16.11 -0.60
CA GLU A 38 0.09 -15.12 0.43
C GLU A 38 -1.25 -15.42 1.11
N ARG A 39 -2.26 -15.84 0.35
CA ARG A 39 -3.57 -16.24 0.89
C ARG A 39 -3.49 -17.42 1.84
N ALA A 40 -2.49 -18.28 1.67
CA ALA A 40 -2.29 -19.41 2.56
C ALA A 40 -1.54 -19.02 3.85
N LEU A 41 -0.84 -17.88 3.92
CA LEU A 41 -0.01 -17.49 5.06
C LEU A 41 -0.77 -17.38 6.39
N PRO A 42 -1.99 -16.81 6.46
CA PRO A 42 -2.76 -16.72 7.69
C PRO A 42 -3.05 -18.05 8.38
N ALA A 43 -2.96 -19.17 7.66
CA ALA A 43 -3.15 -20.51 8.22
C ALA A 43 -1.91 -21.03 8.97
N LYS A 44 -0.75 -20.36 8.88
CA LYS A 44 0.48 -20.80 9.55
C LYS A 44 0.65 -20.08 10.88
N LEU A 45 0.93 -20.84 11.94
CA LEU A 45 1.10 -20.32 13.30
C LEU A 45 2.30 -19.36 13.44
N TRP A 46 3.31 -19.53 12.59
CA TRP A 46 4.50 -18.67 12.56
C TRP A 46 4.28 -17.38 11.77
N PHE A 47 3.12 -17.16 11.15
CA PHE A 47 2.81 -15.92 10.44
C PHE A 47 2.01 -14.96 11.32
N VAL A 48 2.51 -13.74 11.49
CA VAL A 48 1.94 -12.76 12.43
C VAL A 48 1.30 -11.54 11.78
N GLY A 49 1.22 -11.50 10.44
CA GLY A 49 0.66 -10.36 9.72
C GLY A 49 1.56 -9.12 9.78
N GLU A 50 0.96 -7.93 9.71
CA GLU A 50 1.68 -6.66 9.76
C GLU A 50 2.33 -6.44 11.13
N MET A 51 3.66 -6.34 11.16
CA MET A 51 4.42 -6.13 12.38
C MET A 51 5.76 -5.44 12.11
N GLY A 52 6.07 -4.44 12.93
CA GLY A 52 7.35 -3.74 12.93
C GLY A 52 8.51 -4.62 13.40
N ARG A 53 9.75 -4.17 13.15
CA ARG A 53 10.95 -4.88 13.61
C ARG A 53 11.00 -4.95 15.13
N ASP A 54 10.82 -3.82 15.81
CA ASP A 54 11.00 -3.72 17.25
C ASP A 54 9.96 -4.54 18.02
N ALA A 55 8.70 -4.52 17.55
CA ALA A 55 7.63 -5.36 18.10
C ALA A 55 7.91 -6.86 17.92
N ALA A 56 8.52 -7.26 16.79
CA ALA A 56 8.90 -8.65 16.58
C ALA A 56 10.07 -9.06 17.50
N SER A 57 11.08 -8.21 17.64
CA SER A 57 12.20 -8.42 18.56
C SER A 57 11.72 -8.61 19.99
N GLN A 58 10.89 -7.69 20.50
CA GLN A 58 10.33 -7.79 21.85
C GLN A 58 9.56 -9.10 22.11
N LYS A 59 8.84 -9.61 21.10
CA LYS A 59 8.12 -10.88 21.23
C LYS A 59 9.02 -12.11 21.23
N LEU A 60 10.18 -12.03 20.57
CA LEU A 60 11.17 -13.12 20.51
C LEU A 60 12.11 -13.12 21.72
N GLU A 61 12.36 -11.96 22.35
CA GLU A 61 13.23 -11.86 23.54
C GLU A 61 12.84 -12.80 24.69
N ALA A 62 11.54 -13.07 24.85
CA ALA A 62 11.02 -13.94 25.91
C ALA A 62 10.84 -15.41 25.46
N ARG A 63 11.37 -15.80 24.30
CA ARG A 63 11.18 -17.12 23.70
C ARG A 63 12.49 -17.88 23.61
N ASP A 64 12.38 -19.19 23.47
CA ASP A 64 13.53 -20.08 23.31
C ASP A 64 14.26 -19.84 21.99
N ASP A 65 15.57 -20.09 22.00
CA ASP A 65 16.43 -20.00 20.82
C ASP A 65 15.89 -20.86 19.68
N GLY A 66 15.85 -20.28 18.47
CA GLY A 66 15.29 -20.92 17.29
C GLY A 66 13.80 -20.64 17.06
N THR A 67 13.14 -19.90 17.96
CA THR A 67 11.80 -19.37 17.69
C THR A 67 11.86 -18.32 16.60
N TYR A 68 11.03 -18.46 15.57
CA TYR A 68 10.97 -17.50 14.47
C TYR A 68 9.53 -17.13 14.12
N MET A 69 9.36 -15.99 13.44
CA MET A 69 8.08 -15.58 12.87
C MET A 69 8.26 -14.83 11.55
N LEU A 70 7.29 -14.99 10.64
CA LEU A 70 7.17 -14.22 9.41
C LEU A 70 6.19 -13.07 9.63
N ARG A 71 6.61 -11.85 9.28
CA ARG A 71 5.82 -10.62 9.39
C ARG A 71 5.79 -9.83 8.08
N ILE A 72 4.76 -9.01 7.91
CA ILE A 72 4.63 -8.00 6.87
C ILE A 72 5.16 -6.67 7.43
N ARG A 73 6.04 -6.02 6.69
CA ARG A 73 6.60 -4.71 7.06
C ARG A 73 5.55 -3.61 6.79
N PRO A 74 5.29 -2.71 7.76
CA PRO A 74 4.34 -1.62 7.59
C PRO A 74 4.63 -0.76 6.36
N THR A 75 3.56 -0.25 5.76
CA THR A 75 3.64 0.60 4.56
C THR A 75 4.01 2.03 4.97
N GLY A 76 5.05 2.62 4.36
CA GLY A 76 5.50 3.99 4.66
C GLY A 76 7.00 4.14 4.91
N VAL A 77 7.74 3.04 5.06
CA VAL A 77 9.20 3.05 5.12
C VAL A 77 9.76 3.03 3.69
N PRO A 78 10.71 3.91 3.31
CA PRO A 78 11.35 3.90 2.00
C PRO A 78 11.94 2.52 1.71
N ARG A 79 11.49 1.89 0.62
CA ARG A 79 11.96 0.57 0.19
C ARG A 79 12.97 0.68 -0.92
N LEU A 80 13.96 -0.20 -0.91
CA LEU A 80 14.78 -0.47 -2.10
C LEU A 80 13.90 -1.13 -3.17
N LYS A 81 14.20 -0.90 -4.45
CA LYS A 81 13.38 -1.39 -5.60
C LYS A 81 13.13 -2.90 -5.62
N ASN A 82 13.95 -3.69 -4.92
CA ASN A 82 13.89 -5.15 -4.92
C ASN A 82 13.48 -5.73 -3.55
N GLU A 83 13.08 -4.91 -2.59
CA GLU A 83 12.63 -5.40 -1.29
C GLU A 83 11.21 -5.95 -1.35
N THR A 84 11.02 -7.13 -0.74
CA THR A 84 9.68 -7.68 -0.52
C THR A 84 9.03 -7.04 0.69
N ASN A 85 7.69 -7.14 0.78
CA ASN A 85 6.94 -6.67 1.94
C ASN A 85 7.13 -7.58 3.18
N TYR A 86 7.76 -8.74 3.02
CA TYR A 86 7.90 -9.73 4.08
C TYR A 86 9.26 -9.64 4.78
N ALA A 87 9.29 -10.02 6.05
CA ALA A 87 10.50 -10.18 6.82
C ALA A 87 10.39 -11.41 7.72
N LEU A 88 11.47 -12.18 7.79
CA LEU A 88 11.66 -13.22 8.78
C LEU A 88 12.38 -12.62 9.99
N SER A 89 11.88 -12.90 11.19
CA SER A 89 12.49 -12.55 12.47
C SER A 89 12.78 -13.82 13.26
N ILE A 90 13.96 -13.91 13.84
CA ILE A 90 14.51 -15.02 14.64
C ILE A 90 15.40 -14.44 15.74
#